data_AF-A0A0S8A864-F1
#
_entry.id   AF-A0A0S8A864-F1
#
_cell.length_a   1.000
_cell.length_b   1.000
_cell.length_c   1.000
_cell.angle_alpha   90.00
_cell.angle_beta   90.00
_cell.angle_gamma   90.00
#
_symmetry.space_group_name_H-M   'P 1'
#
loop_
_entity.id
_entity.type
_entity.pdbx_description
1 polymer ?
#
loop_
_entity_poly.entity_id
_entity_poly.type
_entity_poly.pdbx_seq_one_letter_code
_entity_poly.pdbx_strand_id
1 'polypeptide(L)'
;MKTIFSMFLLVVHGGVAGFLMVFALNLAGLPGALLAGKPDNRSKQRFIFGSIVSAIGQSYVNLAFVSFMVSWTLLAAKREDVVGFLIWPIAFLAVVIPTLINLIRARTENREQEHASAQVEALHITFLATLLAFPIFSFIPVLMKAWAYIPMVSSAIG
;
A
#
# COMPACT_ATOMS: atom_id res chain seq x y z
N MET A 1 -14.43 -12.83 -22.29
CA MET A 1 -14.77 -13.28 -20.91
C MET A 1 -13.60 -13.16 -19.93
N LYS A 2 -12.36 -13.52 -20.31
CA LYS A 2 -11.22 -13.52 -19.38
C LYS A 2 -10.77 -12.12 -18.91
N THR A 3 -10.96 -11.08 -19.72
CA THR A 3 -10.80 -9.68 -19.28
C THR A 3 -11.71 -9.34 -18.11
N ILE A 4 -13.02 -9.65 -18.23
CA ILE A 4 -14.01 -9.37 -17.17
C ILE A 4 -13.67 -10.17 -15.90
N PHE A 5 -13.31 -11.45 -16.06
CA PHE A 5 -12.85 -12.26 -14.94
C PHE A 5 -11.60 -11.68 -14.27
N SER A 6 -10.65 -11.14 -15.05
CA SER A 6 -9.45 -10.51 -14.51
C SER A 6 -9.78 -9.23 -13.74
N MET A 7 -10.68 -8.40 -14.26
CA MET A 7 -11.19 -7.21 -13.56
C MET A 7 -11.88 -7.59 -12.24
N PHE A 8 -12.72 -8.63 -12.27
CA PHE A 8 -13.38 -9.14 -11.07
C PHE A 8 -12.35 -9.59 -10.02
N LEU A 9 -11.31 -10.34 -10.42
CA LEU A 9 -10.25 -10.73 -9.51
C LEU A 9 -9.51 -9.52 -8.92
N LEU A 10 -9.21 -8.49 -9.70
CA LEU A 10 -8.57 -7.26 -9.19
C LEU A 10 -9.44 -6.58 -8.13
N VAL A 11 -10.75 -6.49 -8.35
CA VAL A 11 -11.70 -5.94 -7.38
C VAL A 11 -11.72 -6.79 -6.10
N VAL A 12 -11.73 -8.12 -6.22
CA VAL A 12 -11.67 -9.03 -5.06
C VAL A 12 -10.37 -8.82 -4.28
N HIS A 13 -9.22 -8.78 -4.94
CA HIS A 13 -7.94 -8.51 -4.27
C HIS A 13 -7.94 -7.15 -3.57
N GLY A 14 -8.44 -6.10 -4.22
CA GLY A 14 -8.56 -4.77 -3.60
C GLY A 14 -9.50 -4.76 -2.39
N GLY A 15 -10.64 -5.44 -2.47
CA GLY A 15 -11.59 -5.56 -1.36
C GLY A 15 -11.00 -6.30 -0.16
N VAL A 16 -10.36 -7.45 -0.39
CA VAL A 16 -9.67 -8.23 0.64
C VAL A 16 -8.52 -7.43 1.24
N ALA A 17 -7.74 -6.73 0.41
CA ALA A 17 -6.67 -5.86 0.87
C ALA A 17 -7.19 -4.74 1.77
N GLY A 18 -8.34 -4.13 1.46
CA GLY A 18 -8.96 -3.11 2.32
C GLY A 18 -9.16 -3.58 3.77
N PHE A 19 -9.59 -4.82 3.96
CA PHE A 19 -9.75 -5.41 5.29
C PHE A 19 -8.40 -5.72 5.95
N LEU A 20 -7.51 -6.44 5.25
CA LEU A 20 -6.23 -6.90 5.83
C LEU A 20 -5.23 -5.77 6.06
N MET A 21 -5.28 -4.72 5.25
CA MET A 21 -4.34 -3.61 5.27
C MET A 21 -4.43 -2.80 6.57
N VAL A 22 -5.61 -2.68 7.19
CA VAL A 22 -5.73 -2.03 8.50
C VAL A 22 -4.83 -2.72 9.53
N PHE A 23 -4.93 -4.04 9.61
CA PHE A 23 -4.13 -4.84 10.53
C PHE A 23 -2.63 -4.75 10.19
N ALA A 24 -2.28 -4.94 8.91
CA ALA A 24 -0.89 -4.96 8.47
C ALA A 24 -0.19 -3.60 8.66
N LEU A 25 -0.85 -2.48 8.36
CA LEU A 25 -0.28 -1.14 8.51
C LEU A 25 -0.15 -0.72 9.98
N ASN A 26 -1.08 -1.14 10.84
CA ASN A 26 -0.96 -0.91 12.27
C ASN A 26 0.22 -1.69 12.86
N LEU A 27 0.41 -2.94 12.47
CA LEU A 27 1.55 -3.74 12.90
C LEU A 27 2.88 -3.14 12.39
N ALA A 28 2.95 -2.79 11.11
CA ALA A 28 4.15 -2.22 10.51
C ALA A 28 4.49 -0.83 11.04
N GLY A 29 3.49 -0.05 11.43
CA GLY A 29 3.67 1.27 12.04
C GLY A 29 3.93 1.22 13.54
N LEU A 30 3.73 0.07 14.22
CA LEU A 30 3.82 -0.02 15.68
C LEU A 30 5.20 0.37 16.23
N PRO A 31 6.33 -0.07 15.66
CA PRO A 31 7.64 0.32 16.15
C PRO A 31 7.84 1.84 16.17
N GLY A 32 7.41 2.55 15.12
CA GLY A 32 7.50 4.00 15.05
C GLY A 32 6.57 4.70 16.04
N ALA A 33 5.36 4.16 16.26
CA ALA A 33 4.45 4.67 17.29
C ALA A 33 5.05 4.58 18.70
N LEU A 34 5.70 3.46 19.02
CA LEU A 34 6.37 3.26 20.31
C LEU A 34 7.54 4.24 20.49
N LEU A 35 8.31 4.50 19.42
CA LEU A 35 9.41 5.48 19.42
C LEU A 35 8.94 6.93 19.54
N ALA A 36 7.75 7.24 19.04
CA ALA A 36 7.14 8.58 19.17
C ALA A 36 6.88 8.96 20.63
N GLY A 37 6.82 7.97 21.53
CA GLY A 37 6.65 8.17 22.97
C GLY A 37 5.21 8.46 23.38
N LYS A 38 4.98 8.49 24.70
CA LYS A 38 3.64 8.74 25.26
C LYS A 38 3.17 10.15 24.89
N PRO A 39 1.89 10.32 24.50
CA PRO A 39 1.36 11.60 24.07
C PRO A 39 1.61 12.77 25.03
N ASP A 40 1.44 12.55 26.34
CA ASP A 40 1.52 13.60 27.37
C ASP A 40 2.92 14.18 27.58
N ASN A 41 3.98 13.43 27.23
CA ASN A 41 5.36 13.76 27.56
C ASN A 41 6.33 13.61 26.38
N ARG A 42 5.81 13.58 25.14
CA ARG A 42 6.67 13.39 23.97
C ARG A 42 7.31 14.69 23.51
N SER A 43 8.61 14.63 23.22
CA SER A 43 9.30 15.69 22.49
C SER A 43 8.90 15.72 21.01
N LYS A 44 8.88 16.89 20.39
CA LYS A 44 8.62 17.04 18.94
C LYS A 44 9.57 16.19 18.08
N GLN A 45 10.85 16.11 18.45
CA GLN A 45 11.86 15.33 17.72
C GLN A 45 11.54 13.82 17.74
N ARG A 46 11.23 13.27 18.92
CA ARG A 46 10.81 11.86 19.04
C ARG A 46 9.55 11.57 18.23
N PHE A 47 8.57 12.48 18.23
CA PHE A 47 7.36 12.33 17.42
C PHE A 47 7.68 12.26 15.93
N ILE A 48 8.47 13.21 15.40
CA ILE A 48 8.86 13.22 13.97
C ILE A 48 9.62 11.95 13.61
N PHE A 49 10.58 11.55 14.43
CA PHE A 49 11.35 10.33 14.21
C PHE A 49 10.45 9.08 14.20
N GLY A 50 9.54 8.97 15.17
CA GLY A 50 8.57 7.88 15.24
C GLY A 50 7.60 7.85 14.04
N SER A 51 7.18 9.01 13.54
CA SER A 51 6.37 9.12 12.32
C SER A 51 7.14 8.65 11.08
N ILE A 52 8.43 9.00 10.96
CA ILE A 52 9.28 8.54 9.84
C ILE A 52 9.45 7.03 9.89
N VAL A 53 9.77 6.46 11.06
CA VAL A 53 9.92 5.00 11.21
C VAL A 53 8.60 4.28 10.89
N SER A 54 7.47 4.82 11.36
CA SER A 54 6.14 4.30 11.01
C SER A 54 5.91 4.35 9.50
N ALA A 55 6.26 5.47 8.85
CA ALA A 55 6.07 5.66 7.41
C ALA A 55 6.91 4.68 6.60
N ILE A 56 8.14 4.41 7.00
CA ILE A 56 9.00 3.42 6.34
C ILE A 56 8.36 2.02 6.42
N GLY A 57 7.94 1.59 7.61
CA GLY A 57 7.32 0.28 7.81
C GLY A 57 6.00 0.13 7.03
N GLN A 58 5.10 1.11 7.16
CA GLN A 58 3.82 1.13 6.46
C GLN A 58 4.00 1.18 4.93
N SER A 59 4.92 2.02 4.44
CA SER A 59 5.24 2.11 3.01
C SER A 59 5.80 0.78 2.51
N TYR A 60 6.73 0.15 3.22
CA TYR A 60 7.32 -1.12 2.80
C TYR A 60 6.26 -2.21 2.58
N VAL A 61 5.32 -2.34 3.52
CA VAL A 61 4.20 -3.28 3.41
C VAL A 61 3.27 -2.92 2.26
N ASN A 62 2.97 -1.64 2.09
CA ASN A 62 2.07 -1.22 1.02
C ASN A 62 2.72 -1.40 -0.37
N LEU A 63 4.01 -1.11 -0.50
CA LEU A 63 4.80 -1.36 -1.70
C LEU A 63 4.86 -2.85 -2.05
N ALA A 64 4.88 -3.74 -1.05
CA ALA A 64 4.76 -5.18 -1.28
C ALA A 64 3.42 -5.53 -1.95
N PHE A 65 2.32 -4.95 -1.48
CA PHE A 65 1.00 -5.12 -2.12
C PHE A 65 0.94 -4.51 -3.52
N VAL A 66 1.50 -3.31 -3.72
CA VAL A 66 1.62 -2.70 -5.06
C VAL A 66 2.38 -3.62 -6.00
N SER A 67 3.51 -4.18 -5.55
CA SER A 67 4.35 -5.06 -6.37
C SER A 67 3.60 -6.32 -6.79
N PHE A 68 2.87 -6.95 -5.86
CA PHE A 68 1.99 -8.08 -6.18
C PHE A 68 0.95 -7.71 -7.25
N MET A 69 0.25 -6.60 -7.07
CA MET A 69 -0.81 -6.17 -7.99
C MET A 69 -0.26 -5.86 -9.38
N VAL A 70 0.86 -5.14 -9.46
CA VAL A 70 1.53 -4.83 -10.73
C VAL A 70 2.00 -6.12 -11.42
N SER A 71 2.65 -7.03 -10.69
CA SER A 71 3.12 -8.31 -11.24
C SER A 71 1.98 -9.19 -11.74
N TRP A 72 0.90 -9.29 -10.96
CA TRP A 72 -0.31 -10.01 -11.38
C TRP A 72 -0.90 -9.40 -12.66
N THR A 73 -1.04 -8.07 -12.71
CA THR A 73 -1.58 -7.36 -13.88
C THR A 73 -0.70 -7.52 -15.10
N LEU A 74 0.63 -7.45 -14.95
CA LEU A 74 1.59 -7.69 -16.04
C LEU A 74 1.43 -9.10 -16.62
N LEU A 75 1.34 -10.13 -15.78
CA LEU A 75 1.18 -11.50 -16.23
C LEU A 75 -0.19 -11.73 -16.88
N ALA A 76 -1.26 -11.13 -16.35
CA ALA A 76 -2.59 -11.20 -16.94
C ALA A 76 -2.65 -10.49 -18.30
N ALA A 77 -2.02 -9.32 -18.44
CA ALA A 77 -1.98 -8.55 -19.67
C ALA A 77 -1.17 -9.21 -20.79
N LYS A 78 -0.24 -10.11 -20.47
CA LYS A 78 0.53 -10.89 -21.46
C LYS A 78 -0.29 -11.99 -22.13
N ARG A 79 -1.47 -12.32 -21.62
CA ARG A 79 -2.33 -13.34 -22.22
C ARG A 79 -3.04 -12.80 -23.45
N GLU A 80 -3.05 -13.56 -24.54
CA GLU A 80 -3.68 -13.18 -25.82
C GLU A 80 -5.19 -12.91 -25.70
N ASP A 81 -5.85 -13.49 -24.69
CA ASP A 81 -7.29 -13.41 -24.45
C ASP A 81 -7.71 -12.34 -23.43
N VAL A 82 -6.79 -11.45 -23.05
CA VAL A 82 -7.01 -10.37 -22.09
C VAL A 82 -6.68 -9.03 -22.72
N VAL A 83 -7.62 -8.09 -22.65
CA VAL A 83 -7.41 -6.71 -23.12
C VAL A 83 -6.67 -5.93 -22.02
N GLY A 84 -5.34 -5.96 -22.07
CA GLY A 84 -4.46 -5.38 -21.04
C GLY A 84 -4.79 -3.93 -20.66
N PHE A 85 -5.09 -3.08 -21.65
CA PHE A 85 -5.43 -1.68 -21.44
C PHE A 85 -6.61 -1.48 -20.46
N LEU A 86 -7.58 -2.39 -20.46
CA LEU A 86 -8.76 -2.24 -19.61
C LEU A 86 -8.53 -2.70 -18.16
N ILE A 87 -7.57 -3.58 -17.90
CA ILE A 87 -7.31 -4.10 -16.54
C ILE A 87 -6.39 -3.18 -15.72
N TRP A 88 -5.56 -2.37 -16.37
CA TRP A 88 -4.61 -1.46 -15.69
C TRP A 88 -5.29 -0.40 -14.81
N PRO A 89 -6.33 0.35 -15.28
CA PRO A 89 -7.03 1.30 -14.43
C PRO A 89 -7.67 0.62 -13.21
N ILE A 90 -8.21 -0.59 -13.40
CA ILE A 90 -8.84 -1.35 -12.31
C ILE A 90 -7.79 -1.80 -11.28
N ALA A 91 -6.61 -2.25 -11.73
CA ALA A 91 -5.52 -2.62 -10.86
C ALA A 91 -5.00 -1.42 -10.05
N PHE A 92 -4.89 -0.24 -10.68
CA PHE A 92 -4.53 1.00 -10.00
C PHE A 92 -5.54 1.35 -8.91
N LEU A 93 -6.84 1.31 -9.22
CA LEU A 93 -7.90 1.59 -8.25
C LEU A 93 -7.91 0.56 -7.11
N ALA A 94 -7.69 -0.72 -7.41
CA ALA A 94 -7.62 -1.79 -6.41
C ALA A 94 -6.46 -1.61 -5.41
N VAL A 95 -5.43 -0.84 -5.75
CA VAL A 95 -4.32 -0.48 -4.85
C VAL A 95 -4.59 0.82 -4.09
N VAL A 96 -5.03 1.85 -4.82
CA VAL A 96 -5.18 3.21 -4.28
C VAL A 96 -6.38 3.34 -3.36
N ILE A 97 -7.53 2.78 -3.73
CA ILE A 97 -8.79 2.93 -2.97
C ILE A 97 -8.66 2.36 -1.55
N PRO A 98 -8.15 1.13 -1.32
CA PRO A 98 -7.96 0.61 0.04
C PRO A 98 -7.09 1.51 0.92
N THR A 99 -5.97 1.97 0.38
CA THR A 99 -5.04 2.84 1.11
C THR A 99 -5.68 4.19 1.44
N LEU A 100 -6.42 4.78 0.48
CA LEU A 100 -7.14 6.04 0.68
C LEU A 100 -8.24 5.90 1.74
N ILE A 101 -9.04 4.83 1.68
CA ILE A 101 -10.10 4.58 2.67
C ILE A 101 -9.50 4.43 4.07
N ASN A 102 -8.37 3.72 4.20
CA ASN A 102 -7.69 3.57 5.48
C ASN A 102 -7.14 4.89 6.00
N LEU A 103 -6.56 5.73 5.13
CA LEU A 103 -6.15 7.08 5.50
C LEU A 103 -7.34 7.93 5.97
N ILE A 104 -8.46 7.92 5.25
CA ILE A 104 -9.66 8.68 5.62
C ILE A 104 -10.19 8.22 6.98
N ARG A 105 -10.34 6.92 7.20
CA ARG A 105 -10.82 6.35 8.47
C ARG A 105 -9.88 6.72 9.63
N ALA A 106 -8.59 6.51 9.45
CA ALA A 106 -7.59 6.83 10.46
C ALA A 106 -7.55 8.34 10.80
N ARG A 107 -7.79 9.22 9.81
CA ARG A 107 -7.90 10.66 10.04
C ARG A 107 -9.17 11.05 10.79
N THR A 108 -10.29 10.40 10.48
CA THR A 108 -11.55 10.62 11.21
C THR A 108 -11.38 10.20 12.67
N GLU A 109 -10.84 9.01 12.94
CA GLU A 109 -10.57 8.52 14.29
C GLU A 109 -9.57 9.42 15.04
N ASN A 110 -8.51 9.90 14.37
CA ASN A 110 -7.52 10.78 14.99
C ASN A 110 -8.05 12.18 15.32
N ARG A 111 -9.17 12.62 14.73
CA ARG A 111 -9.83 13.89 15.11
C ARG A 111 -10.57 13.79 16.44
N GLU A 112 -10.95 12.59 16.84
CA GLU A 112 -11.62 12.31 18.11
C GLU A 112 -10.61 12.16 19.26
N GLN A 113 -9.31 12.06 18.94
CA GLN A 113 -8.23 11.94 19.92
C GLN A 113 -7.64 13.32 20.29
N GLU A 114 -7.29 13.49 21.56
CA GLU A 114 -6.67 14.73 22.08
C GLU A 114 -5.26 14.97 21.51
N HIS A 115 -4.59 13.91 21.07
CA HIS A 115 -3.20 13.97 20.62
C HIS A 115 -3.02 13.31 19.25
N ALA A 116 -2.18 13.92 18.41
CA ALA A 116 -1.89 13.38 17.08
C ALA A 116 -1.18 12.02 17.13
N SER A 117 -1.57 11.08 16.28
CA SER A 117 -0.91 9.78 16.13
C SER A 117 0.20 9.81 15.08
N ALA A 118 1.38 9.28 15.45
CA ALA A 118 2.53 9.17 14.54
C ALA A 118 2.24 8.24 13.36
N GLN A 119 1.43 7.19 13.57
CA GLN A 119 1.02 6.26 12.52
C GLN A 119 0.06 6.91 11.53
N VAL A 120 -0.80 7.80 11.98
CA VAL A 120 -1.76 8.50 11.12
C VAL A 120 -1.05 9.53 10.26
N GLU A 121 -0.04 10.22 10.80
CA GLU A 121 0.82 11.10 9.99
C GLU A 121 1.61 10.30 8.95
N ALA A 122 2.15 9.14 9.35
CA ALA A 122 2.84 8.22 8.45
C ALA A 122 2.00 7.69 7.29
N LEU A 123 0.67 7.54 7.47
CA LEU A 123 -0.22 7.09 6.41
C LEU A 123 -0.29 8.04 5.21
N HIS A 124 -0.05 9.34 5.38
CA HIS A 124 -0.01 10.28 4.25
C HIS A 124 1.19 9.98 3.33
N ILE A 125 2.36 9.74 3.93
CA ILE A 125 3.57 9.38 3.20
C ILE A 125 3.37 8.02 2.52
N THR A 126 2.78 7.06 3.25
CA THR A 126 2.45 5.73 2.72
C THR A 126 1.50 5.80 1.52
N PHE A 127 0.48 6.65 1.58
CA PHE A 127 -0.44 6.86 0.46
C PHE A 127 0.27 7.48 -0.76
N LEU A 128 1.09 8.50 -0.56
CA LEU A 128 1.87 9.10 -1.65
C LEU A 128 2.85 8.10 -2.28
N ALA A 129 3.55 7.32 -1.45
CA ALA A 129 4.44 6.26 -1.92
C ALA A 129 3.68 5.23 -2.75
N THR A 130 2.48 4.85 -2.33
CA THR A 130 1.60 3.90 -3.03
C THR A 130 1.14 4.43 -4.39
N LEU A 131 0.71 5.70 -4.42
CA LEU A 131 0.24 6.39 -5.62
C LEU A 131 1.35 6.48 -6.67
N LEU A 132 2.58 6.77 -6.25
CA LEU A 132 3.74 6.92 -7.13
C LEU A 132 4.33 5.56 -7.53
N ALA A 133 4.37 4.60 -6.62
CA ALA A 133 4.99 3.30 -6.89
C ALA A 133 4.24 2.49 -7.94
N PHE A 134 2.91 2.56 -7.99
CA PHE A 134 2.14 1.81 -8.98
C PHE A 134 2.60 2.11 -10.42
N PRO A 135 2.59 3.37 -10.92
CA PRO A 135 3.09 3.66 -12.25
C PRO A 135 4.59 3.35 -12.38
N ILE A 136 5.41 3.70 -11.38
CA ILE A 136 6.85 3.43 -11.42
C ILE A 136 7.15 1.94 -11.62
N PHE A 137 6.52 1.06 -10.86
CA PHE A 137 6.69 -0.39 -10.98
C PHE A 137 6.09 -0.95 -12.27
N SER A 138 4.99 -0.34 -12.75
CA SER A 138 4.36 -0.75 -14.01
C SER A 138 5.27 -0.49 -15.22
N PHE A 139 5.99 0.62 -15.23
CA PHE A 139 6.92 0.99 -16.31
C PHE A 139 8.34 0.45 -16.11
N ILE A 140 8.77 0.26 -14.86
CA ILE A 140 10.14 -0.17 -14.50
C ILE A 140 10.06 -1.34 -13.51
N PRO A 141 9.67 -2.55 -13.94
CA PRO A 141 9.45 -3.69 -13.04
C PRO A 141 10.67 -4.10 -12.22
N VAL A 142 11.89 -3.90 -12.73
CA VAL A 142 13.14 -4.26 -12.03
C VAL A 142 13.27 -3.60 -10.64
N LEU A 143 12.61 -2.47 -10.41
CA LEU A 143 12.57 -1.81 -9.10
C LEU A 143 11.84 -2.63 -8.03
N MET A 144 11.00 -3.60 -8.44
CA MET A 144 10.31 -4.51 -7.52
C MET A 144 11.22 -5.61 -6.96
N LYS A 145 12.52 -5.65 -7.29
CA LYS A 145 13.45 -6.70 -6.85
C LYS A 145 13.53 -6.85 -5.32
N ALA A 146 13.33 -5.77 -4.57
CA ALA A 146 13.27 -5.83 -3.10
C ALA A 146 12.10 -6.70 -2.58
N TRP A 147 11.07 -6.91 -3.39
CA TRP A 147 9.89 -7.73 -3.09
C TRP A 147 9.84 -9.01 -3.93
N ALA A 148 10.97 -9.49 -4.47
CA ALA A 148 11.01 -10.71 -5.30
C ALA A 148 10.53 -11.98 -4.56
N TYR A 149 10.49 -11.96 -3.23
CA TYR A 149 9.93 -13.01 -2.39
C TYR A 149 8.39 -13.05 -2.40
N ILE A 150 7.74 -11.99 -2.87
CA ILE A 150 6.28 -11.92 -3.01
C ILE A 150 5.87 -12.75 -4.24
N PRO A 151 4.77 -13.54 -4.15
CA PRO A 151 4.30 -14.35 -5.27
C PRO A 151 4.17 -13.54 -6.56
N MET A 152 4.57 -14.15 -7.68
CA MET A 152 4.52 -13.57 -9.05
C MET A 152 5.50 -12.42 -9.32
N VAL A 153 6.12 -11.80 -8.31
CA VAL A 153 7.05 -10.68 -8.52
C VAL A 153 8.30 -11.13 -9.26
N SER A 154 8.94 -12.22 -8.83
CA SER A 154 10.11 -12.79 -9.51
C SER A 154 9.81 -13.10 -10.97
N SER A 155 8.69 -13.76 -11.27
CA SER A 155 8.27 -14.09 -12.64
C SER A 155 7.95 -12.86 -13.50
N ALA A 156 7.57 -11.74 -12.88
CA ALA A 156 7.25 -10.51 -13.60
C ALA A 156 8.49 -9.68 -13.96
N ILE A 157 9.55 -9.73 -13.13
CA ILE A 157 10.76 -8.95 -13.33
C ILE A 157 11.80 -9.60 -14.26
N GLY A 158 11.72 -10.91 -14.49
CA GLY A 158 12.67 -11.68 -15.31
C GLY A 158 13.69 -12.40 -14.45
#